data_AF-A0A8H6ZW71-F1
#
_entry.id   AF-A0A8H6ZW71-F1
#
_cell.length_a   1.000
_cell.length_b   1.000
_cell.length_c   1.000
_cell.angle_alpha   90.00
_cell.angle_beta   90.00
_cell.angle_gamma   90.00
#
_symmetry.space_group_name_H-M   'P 1'
#
loop_
_entity.id
_entity.type
_entity.pdbx_description
1 polymer ?
#
loop_
_entity_poly.entity_id
_entity_poly.type
_entity_poly.pdbx_seq_one_letter_code
_entity_poly.pdbx_strand_id
1 'polypeptide(L)'
;MFLQLFSILALFILPGSLACEGECIVGITDAWIHNITHGPLRSVAFEFHAAVEKLVPSPDKIPGYYGTPLLEDFAKGGLYDKMSDAIFPSFFHGKCADAQGSTPPGCPNPSCSVVCGTPGSLVFHYDKLFSIALGVARTHLQQVVLRPDSPTRKKMETLLLREAGAKRSYIRGRAGSASPSKDLLQRFHGLIDAILKAFTIACQNGSCDWETEMKSYILTFP
;
A
#
# COMPACT_ATOMS: atom_id res chain seq x y z
N MET A 1 -56.44 40.99 24.66
CA MET A 1 -55.22 41.34 23.91
C MET A 1 -54.31 40.14 23.99
N PHE A 2 -54.33 39.29 22.95
CA PHE A 2 -53.75 37.94 22.96
C PHE A 2 -52.23 37.99 22.73
N LEU A 3 -51.46 37.37 23.63
CA LEU A 3 -50.05 37.03 23.40
C LEU A 3 -49.96 35.91 22.35
N GLN A 4 -49.37 36.19 21.19
CA GLN A 4 -48.96 35.14 20.24
C GLN A 4 -47.49 34.77 20.48
N LEU A 5 -47.30 33.67 21.21
CA LEU A 5 -46.10 32.84 21.17
C LEU A 5 -46.06 32.12 19.81
N PHE A 6 -45.28 32.61 18.85
CA PHE A 6 -44.92 31.80 17.69
C PHE A 6 -43.66 31.00 18.01
N SER A 7 -43.87 29.68 18.07
CA SER A 7 -42.85 28.66 18.25
C SER A 7 -41.75 28.78 17.20
N ILE A 8 -40.52 29.02 17.65
CA ILE A 8 -39.32 28.84 16.82
C ILE A 8 -39.12 27.32 16.70
N LEU A 9 -39.65 26.75 15.61
CA LEU A 9 -39.34 25.39 15.19
C LEU A 9 -37.88 25.39 14.68
N ALA A 10 -36.93 25.24 15.60
CA ALA A 10 -35.55 24.97 15.26
C ALA A 10 -35.46 23.57 14.63
N LEU A 11 -35.55 23.50 13.30
CA LEU A 11 -35.02 22.36 12.55
C LEU A 11 -33.52 22.32 12.80
N PHE A 12 -33.09 21.58 13.82
CA PHE A 12 -31.74 21.04 13.87
C PHE A 12 -31.62 20.10 12.68
N ILE A 13 -31.11 20.61 11.56
CA ILE A 13 -30.45 19.77 10.56
C ILE A 13 -29.27 19.17 11.32
N LEU A 14 -29.48 17.97 11.89
CA LEU A 14 -28.36 17.14 12.32
C LEU A 14 -27.46 17.06 11.09
N PRO A 15 -26.18 17.47 11.17
CA PRO A 15 -25.26 17.25 10.07
C PRO A 15 -25.30 15.75 9.82
N GLY A 16 -25.93 15.35 8.71
CA GLY A 16 -25.84 13.97 8.26
C GLY A 16 -24.36 13.74 8.08
N SER A 17 -23.76 12.91 8.94
CA SER A 17 -22.36 12.54 8.79
C SER A 17 -22.22 11.97 7.39
N LEU A 18 -21.59 12.74 6.51
CA LEU A 18 -21.36 12.29 5.15
C LEU A 18 -20.40 11.12 5.28
N ALA A 19 -20.85 9.96 4.85
CA ALA A 19 -19.95 8.84 4.74
C ALA A 19 -18.97 9.11 3.61
N CYS A 20 -17.78 8.52 3.72
CA CYS A 20 -16.72 8.65 2.76
C CYS A 20 -17.21 8.09 1.41
N GLU A 21 -17.42 8.99 0.47
CA GLU A 21 -17.77 8.70 -0.93
C GLU A 21 -16.87 9.55 -1.83
N GLY A 22 -16.69 9.13 -3.08
CA GLY A 22 -15.93 9.88 -4.09
C GLY A 22 -14.50 10.24 -3.62
N GLU A 23 -14.23 11.54 -3.49
CA GLU A 23 -12.92 12.10 -3.14
C GLU A 23 -12.33 11.55 -1.84
N CYS A 24 -13.18 11.26 -0.84
CA CYS A 24 -12.71 10.72 0.43
C CYS A 24 -12.12 9.32 0.27
N ILE A 25 -12.79 8.43 -0.48
CA ILE A 25 -12.30 7.06 -0.76
C ILE A 25 -10.99 7.13 -1.55
N VAL A 26 -10.96 7.98 -2.59
CA VAL A 26 -9.78 8.16 -3.43
C VAL A 26 -8.60 8.66 -2.61
N GLY A 27 -8.78 9.75 -1.87
CA GLY A 27 -7.72 10.38 -1.08
C GLY A 27 -7.16 9.47 0.00
N ILE A 28 -8.01 8.74 0.73
CA ILE A 28 -7.55 7.79 1.74
C ILE A 28 -6.81 6.60 1.12
N THR A 29 -7.32 6.06 0.02
CA THR A 29 -6.68 4.95 -0.69
C THR A 29 -5.30 5.36 -1.21
N ASP A 30 -5.20 6.53 -1.85
CA ASP A 30 -3.94 7.09 -2.34
C ASP A 30 -2.95 7.38 -1.21
N ALA A 31 -3.41 7.91 -0.09
CA ALA A 31 -2.57 8.16 1.08
C ALA A 31 -1.95 6.86 1.63
N TRP A 32 -2.72 5.77 1.73
CA TRP A 32 -2.17 4.46 2.11
C TRP A 32 -1.12 3.97 1.12
N ILE A 33 -1.43 4.01 -0.19
CA ILE A 33 -0.48 3.59 -1.23
C ILE A 33 0.79 4.42 -1.18
N HIS A 34 0.66 5.73 -1.01
CA HIS A 34 1.78 6.66 -0.88
C HIS A 34 2.67 6.29 0.32
N ASN A 35 2.08 6.14 1.51
CA ASN A 35 2.79 5.82 2.74
C ASN A 35 3.52 4.48 2.65
N ILE A 36 2.85 3.45 2.11
CA ILE A 36 3.45 2.13 1.90
C ILE A 36 4.62 2.19 0.90
N THR A 37 4.44 2.91 -0.21
CA THR A 37 5.44 3.00 -1.28
C THR A 37 6.67 3.77 -0.84
N HIS A 38 6.49 4.90 -0.13
CA HIS A 38 7.58 5.78 0.26
C HIS A 38 8.20 5.45 1.62
N GLY A 39 7.50 4.69 2.46
CA GLY A 39 8.00 4.15 3.72
C GLY A 39 8.63 2.76 3.54
N PRO A 40 7.94 1.68 3.98
CA PRO A 40 8.53 0.36 4.11
C PRO A 40 9.01 -0.22 2.77
N LEU A 41 8.29 0.02 1.67
CA LEU A 41 8.68 -0.54 0.38
C LEU A 41 9.97 0.10 -0.16
N ARG A 42 10.17 1.39 0.10
CA ARG A 42 11.42 2.09 -0.26
C ARG A 42 12.60 1.55 0.53
N SER A 43 12.44 1.32 1.83
CA SER A 43 13.46 0.69 2.68
C SER A 43 13.83 -0.70 2.15
N VAL A 44 12.82 -1.51 1.79
CA VAL A 44 13.03 -2.83 1.17
C VAL A 44 13.78 -2.73 -0.16
N ALA A 45 13.41 -1.77 -1.02
CA ALA A 45 14.09 -1.56 -2.30
C ALA A 45 15.58 -1.23 -2.11
N PHE A 46 15.91 -0.43 -1.09
CA PHE A 46 17.29 -0.06 -0.77
C PHE A 46 18.10 -1.23 -0.22
N GLU A 47 17.55 -1.98 0.74
CA GLU A 47 18.19 -3.18 1.28
C GLU A 47 18.39 -4.25 0.19
N PHE A 48 17.38 -4.45 -0.65
CA PHE A 48 17.43 -5.36 -1.78
C PHE A 48 18.53 -4.96 -2.76
N HIS A 49 18.63 -3.68 -3.11
CA HIS A 49 19.70 -3.17 -3.96
C HIS A 49 21.08 -3.44 -3.35
N ALA A 50 21.28 -3.17 -2.05
CA ALA A 50 22.54 -3.44 -1.36
C ALA A 50 22.89 -4.95 -1.35
N ALA A 51 21.89 -5.84 -1.30
CA ALA A 51 22.10 -7.28 -1.42
C ALA A 51 22.49 -7.69 -2.84
N VAL A 52 21.86 -7.10 -3.86
CA VAL A 52 22.17 -7.36 -5.27
C VAL A 52 23.57 -6.84 -5.64
N GLU A 53 24.00 -5.69 -5.12
CA GLU A 53 25.35 -5.14 -5.30
C GLU A 53 26.45 -6.14 -4.90
N LYS A 54 26.20 -7.00 -3.90
CA LYS A 54 27.14 -8.06 -3.51
C LYS A 54 27.24 -9.18 -4.54
N LEU A 55 26.21 -9.38 -5.36
CA LEU A 55 26.17 -10.37 -6.45
C LEU A 55 26.74 -9.80 -7.74
N VAL A 56 26.33 -8.58 -8.08
CA VAL A 56 26.74 -7.83 -9.27
C VAL A 56 27.05 -6.41 -8.83
N PRO A 57 28.31 -6.09 -8.49
CA PRO A 57 28.68 -4.74 -8.11
C PRO A 57 28.29 -3.78 -9.24
N SER A 58 27.72 -2.62 -8.96
CA SER A 58 27.38 -1.61 -9.95
C SER A 58 27.43 -0.21 -9.30
N PRO A 59 28.66 0.29 -9.01
CA PRO A 59 28.85 1.51 -8.21
C PRO A 59 28.32 2.78 -8.89
N ASP A 60 27.99 2.71 -10.17
CA ASP A 60 27.35 3.77 -10.96
C ASP A 60 25.83 3.84 -10.78
N LYS A 61 25.21 2.87 -10.10
CA LYS A 61 23.76 2.83 -9.88
C LYS A 61 23.38 3.49 -8.57
N ILE A 62 22.25 4.19 -8.61
CA ILE A 62 21.67 4.81 -7.41
C ILE A 62 21.08 3.73 -6.48
N PRO A 63 21.07 3.99 -5.16
CA PRO A 63 20.39 3.12 -4.20
C PRO A 63 18.93 2.85 -4.62
N GLY A 64 18.52 1.59 -4.56
CA GLY A 64 17.17 1.15 -4.93
C GLY A 64 16.97 0.82 -6.41
N TYR A 65 17.98 1.01 -7.27
CA TYR A 65 17.87 0.75 -8.72
C TYR A 65 17.27 -0.62 -9.08
N TYR A 66 17.69 -1.68 -8.37
CA TYR A 66 17.20 -3.04 -8.59
C TYR A 66 15.78 -3.27 -8.04
N GLY A 67 15.34 -2.43 -7.11
CA GLY A 67 13.98 -2.42 -6.56
C GLY A 67 13.03 -1.46 -7.29
N THR A 68 13.49 -0.66 -8.25
CA THR A 68 12.64 0.30 -8.98
C THR A 68 11.40 -0.34 -9.61
N PRO A 69 11.47 -1.53 -10.27
CA PRO A 69 10.26 -2.16 -10.81
C PRO A 69 9.19 -2.43 -9.75
N LEU A 70 9.60 -2.73 -8.52
CA LEU A 70 8.67 -2.97 -7.41
C LEU A 70 8.00 -1.67 -6.94
N LEU A 71 8.77 -0.59 -6.80
CA LEU A 71 8.23 0.72 -6.45
C LEU A 71 7.27 1.24 -7.53
N GLU A 72 7.61 1.03 -8.81
CA GLU A 72 6.74 1.42 -9.92
C GLU A 72 5.44 0.61 -9.97
N ASP A 73 5.46 -0.67 -9.64
CA ASP A 73 4.27 -1.52 -9.62
C ASP A 73 3.22 -0.99 -8.62
N PHE A 74 3.69 -0.65 -7.42
CA PHE A 74 2.85 -0.05 -6.37
C PHE A 74 2.35 1.34 -6.77
N ALA A 75 3.22 2.19 -7.34
CA ALA A 75 2.87 3.57 -7.70
C ALA A 75 1.94 3.68 -8.93
N LYS A 76 2.01 2.73 -9.88
CA LYS A 76 1.23 2.78 -11.15
C LYS A 76 -0.15 2.13 -11.06
N GLY A 77 -0.66 1.93 -9.84
CA GLY A 77 -2.04 1.50 -9.61
C GLY A 77 -2.25 -0.01 -9.43
N GLY A 78 -1.19 -0.84 -9.42
CA GLY A 78 -1.31 -2.29 -9.19
C GLY A 78 -1.95 -2.67 -7.85
N LEU A 79 -1.94 -1.73 -6.90
CA LEU A 79 -2.49 -1.85 -5.56
C LEU A 79 -3.84 -1.14 -5.37
N TYR A 80 -4.20 -0.17 -6.23
CA TYR A 80 -5.30 0.76 -5.95
C TYR A 80 -6.64 0.06 -5.77
N ASP A 81 -7.09 -0.69 -6.79
CA ASP A 81 -8.41 -1.34 -6.74
C ASP A 81 -8.50 -2.31 -5.56
N LYS A 82 -7.44 -3.09 -5.29
CA LYS A 82 -7.38 -4.02 -4.16
C LYS A 82 -7.44 -3.32 -2.82
N MET A 83 -6.77 -2.17 -2.70
CA MET A 83 -6.73 -1.37 -1.49
C MET A 83 -8.07 -0.71 -1.25
N SER A 84 -8.59 -0.04 -2.28
CA SER A 84 -9.92 0.57 -2.28
C SER A 84 -10.95 -0.47 -1.87
N ASP A 85 -11.08 -1.58 -2.61
CA ASP A 85 -12.09 -2.61 -2.37
C ASP A 85 -12.01 -3.21 -0.95
N ALA A 86 -10.80 -3.49 -0.46
CA ALA A 86 -10.61 -4.10 0.85
C ALA A 86 -10.95 -3.15 2.01
N ILE A 87 -10.74 -1.84 1.83
CA ILE A 87 -11.15 -0.84 2.81
C ILE A 87 -12.65 -0.54 2.62
N PHE A 88 -13.04 -0.19 1.41
CA PHE A 88 -14.38 0.23 0.98
C PHE A 88 -14.86 -0.57 -0.25
N PRO A 89 -16.04 -1.20 -0.24
CA PRO A 89 -17.00 -1.28 0.86
C PRO A 89 -16.76 -2.50 1.76
N SER A 90 -15.65 -3.23 1.64
CA SER A 90 -15.52 -4.55 2.30
C SER A 90 -15.54 -4.48 3.83
N PHE A 91 -15.01 -3.41 4.44
CA PHE A 91 -15.07 -3.22 5.89
C PHE A 91 -15.77 -1.91 6.27
N PHE A 92 -15.39 -0.80 5.63
CA PHE A 92 -15.99 0.50 5.83
C PHE A 92 -17.04 0.75 4.74
N HIS A 93 -18.30 0.91 5.14
CA HIS A 93 -19.40 1.03 4.19
C HIS A 93 -19.75 2.50 3.92
N GLY A 94 -19.96 2.86 2.65
CA GLY A 94 -20.37 4.21 2.24
C GLY A 94 -21.73 4.66 2.79
N LYS A 95 -22.53 3.78 3.41
CA LYS A 95 -23.69 4.12 4.25
C LYS A 95 -23.67 3.22 5.47
N CYS A 96 -24.21 3.68 6.59
CA CYS A 96 -24.45 2.85 7.78
C CYS A 96 -25.58 1.84 7.57
N ALA A 97 -25.63 1.18 6.41
CA ALA A 97 -26.70 0.30 6.00
C ALA A 97 -26.22 -1.15 6.06
N ASP A 98 -27.09 -2.05 6.53
CA ASP A 98 -26.89 -3.49 6.45
C ASP A 98 -26.98 -4.00 5.00
N ALA A 99 -26.83 -5.31 4.82
CA ALA A 99 -26.92 -5.97 3.51
C ALA A 99 -28.30 -5.78 2.83
N GLN A 100 -29.32 -5.37 3.57
CA GLN A 100 -30.68 -5.11 3.11
C GLN A 100 -30.91 -3.61 2.85
N GLY A 101 -29.89 -2.76 3.02
CA GLY A 101 -29.99 -1.32 2.82
C GLY A 101 -30.59 -0.55 3.99
N SER A 102 -30.83 -1.19 5.14
CA SER A 102 -31.43 -0.57 6.32
C SER A 102 -30.38 -0.13 7.32
N THR A 103 -30.58 1.03 7.95
CA THR A 103 -29.67 1.51 9.02
C THR A 103 -29.99 0.79 10.33
N PRO A 104 -29.06 0.00 10.90
CA PRO A 104 -29.31 -0.67 12.17
C PRO A 104 -29.55 0.32 13.32
N PRO A 105 -30.34 -0.04 14.33
CA PRO A 105 -30.53 0.80 15.52
C PRO A 105 -29.19 1.14 16.18
N GLY A 106 -29.01 2.41 16.53
CA GLY A 106 -27.78 2.91 17.17
C GLY A 106 -26.72 3.43 16.21
N CYS A 107 -26.89 3.30 14.90
CA CYS A 107 -25.96 3.89 13.92
C CYS A 107 -26.29 5.36 13.67
N PRO A 108 -25.29 6.24 13.50
CA PRO A 108 -23.88 6.00 13.13
C PRO A 108 -22.87 5.88 14.30
N ASN A 109 -23.23 5.33 15.46
CA ASN A 109 -22.27 5.09 16.55
C ASN A 109 -21.12 4.16 16.08
N PRO A 110 -19.84 4.44 16.41
CA PRO A 110 -18.70 3.59 16.03
C PRO A 110 -18.79 2.13 16.51
N SER A 111 -19.61 1.85 17.52
CA SER A 111 -19.87 0.49 18.05
C SER A 111 -20.99 -0.26 17.33
N CYS A 112 -21.44 0.23 16.17
CA CYS A 112 -22.45 -0.43 15.37
C CYS A 112 -22.03 -1.79 14.83
N SER A 113 -23.02 -2.65 14.58
CA SER A 113 -22.81 -3.92 13.88
C SER A 113 -22.36 -3.74 12.42
N VAL A 114 -22.64 -2.58 11.83
CA VAL A 114 -22.14 -2.14 10.52
C VAL A 114 -21.18 -0.99 10.77
N VAL A 115 -19.93 -1.13 10.30
CA VAL A 115 -18.94 -0.06 10.43
C VAL A 115 -19.14 0.94 9.29
N CYS A 116 -19.69 2.09 9.64
CA CYS A 116 -19.86 3.19 8.69
C CYS A 116 -18.48 3.69 8.23
N GLY A 117 -18.34 3.99 6.96
CA GLY A 117 -17.14 4.60 6.39
C GLY A 117 -17.09 6.10 6.59
N THR A 118 -17.50 6.65 7.74
CA THR A 118 -17.30 8.09 8.01
C THR A 118 -15.86 8.34 8.44
N PRO A 119 -15.27 9.52 8.18
CA PRO A 119 -13.92 9.86 8.64
C PRO A 119 -13.68 9.57 10.13
N GLY A 120 -14.64 9.94 10.99
CA GLY A 120 -14.57 9.66 12.42
C GLY A 120 -14.57 8.15 12.76
N SER A 121 -15.33 7.34 12.02
CA SER A 121 -15.34 5.89 12.19
C SER A 121 -14.04 5.23 11.73
N LEU A 122 -13.44 5.72 10.64
CA LEU A 122 -12.11 5.29 10.20
C LEU A 122 -11.03 5.56 11.25
N VAL A 123 -11.06 6.75 11.86
CA VAL A 123 -10.13 7.10 12.95
C VAL A 123 -10.37 6.24 14.19
N PHE A 124 -11.63 5.98 14.54
CA PHE A 124 -11.98 5.13 15.67
C PHE A 124 -11.49 3.68 15.46
N HIS A 125 -11.66 3.14 14.25
CA HIS A 125 -11.23 1.79 13.87
C HIS A 125 -9.85 1.76 13.19
N TYR A 126 -8.95 2.69 13.55
CA TYR A 126 -7.68 2.85 12.84
C TYR A 126 -6.82 1.59 12.82
N ASP A 127 -6.73 0.86 13.93
CA ASP A 127 -5.95 -0.40 13.99
C ASP A 127 -6.42 -1.40 12.94
N LYS A 128 -7.75 -1.47 12.74
CA LYS A 128 -8.35 -2.33 11.73
C LYS A 128 -8.07 -1.82 10.32
N LEU A 129 -8.22 -0.52 10.08
CA LEU A 129 -7.88 0.13 8.81
C LEU A 129 -6.41 -0.12 8.43
N PHE A 130 -5.48 0.08 9.36
CA PHE A 130 -4.05 -0.18 9.21
C PHE A 130 -3.77 -1.66 8.88
N SER A 131 -4.40 -2.58 9.62
CA SER A 131 -4.24 -4.02 9.38
C SER A 131 -4.73 -4.46 7.99
N ILE A 132 -5.82 -3.86 7.50
CA ILE A 132 -6.34 -4.11 6.15
C ILE A 132 -5.32 -3.61 5.13
N ALA A 133 -4.88 -2.35 5.25
CA ALA A 133 -3.97 -1.74 4.28
C ALA A 133 -2.64 -2.51 4.17
N LEU A 134 -2.00 -2.84 5.31
CA LEU A 134 -0.79 -3.64 5.31
C LEU A 134 -1.01 -5.07 4.81
N GLY A 135 -2.16 -5.68 5.12
CA GLY A 135 -2.54 -7.01 4.62
C GLY A 135 -2.63 -7.04 3.09
N VAL A 136 -3.27 -6.04 2.49
CA VAL A 136 -3.37 -5.89 1.03
C VAL A 136 -1.98 -5.66 0.43
N ALA A 137 -1.19 -4.74 0.98
CA ALA A 137 0.16 -4.46 0.52
C ALA A 137 1.05 -5.70 0.53
N ARG A 138 1.03 -6.47 1.63
CA ARG A 138 1.80 -7.71 1.77
C ARG A 138 1.37 -8.76 0.75
N THR A 139 0.07 -8.94 0.56
CA THR A 139 -0.48 -9.90 -0.40
C THR A 139 -0.09 -9.51 -1.83
N HIS A 140 -0.17 -8.22 -2.16
CA HIS A 140 0.25 -7.72 -3.46
C HIS A 140 1.75 -7.89 -3.68
N LEU A 141 2.57 -7.57 -2.67
CA LEU A 141 4.02 -7.78 -2.70
C LEU A 141 4.35 -9.25 -3.01
N GLN A 142 3.71 -10.20 -2.32
CA GLN A 142 3.84 -11.64 -2.59
C GLN A 142 3.52 -11.98 -4.05
N GLN A 143 2.42 -11.43 -4.58
CA GLN A 143 2.01 -11.67 -5.97
C GLN A 143 3.03 -11.14 -6.98
N VAL A 144 3.65 -9.98 -6.74
CA VAL A 144 4.53 -9.35 -7.73
C VAL A 144 5.98 -9.80 -7.64
N VAL A 145 6.46 -10.27 -6.48
CA VAL A 145 7.85 -10.72 -6.32
C VAL A 145 8.01 -12.23 -6.34
N LEU A 146 7.13 -13.00 -5.68
CA LEU A 146 7.31 -14.46 -5.57
C LEU A 146 6.89 -15.21 -6.82
N ARG A 147 5.95 -14.67 -7.60
CA ARG A 147 5.47 -15.31 -8.82
C ARG A 147 6.51 -15.23 -9.94
N PRO A 148 7.01 -16.37 -10.48
CA PRO A 148 8.00 -16.37 -11.57
C PRO A 148 7.50 -15.68 -12.85
N ASP A 149 6.19 -15.71 -13.09
CA ASP A 149 5.56 -15.13 -14.26
C ASP A 149 5.27 -13.63 -14.14
N SER A 150 5.44 -13.05 -12.94
CA SER A 150 5.19 -11.63 -12.66
C SER A 150 6.00 -10.71 -13.58
N PRO A 151 5.36 -9.73 -14.24
CA PRO A 151 6.07 -8.70 -15.02
C PRO A 151 7.11 -7.95 -14.20
N THR A 152 6.82 -7.68 -12.92
CA THR A 152 7.71 -6.94 -12.03
C THR A 152 8.96 -7.73 -11.68
N ARG A 153 8.81 -9.01 -11.31
CA ARG A 153 9.95 -9.91 -11.12
C ARG A 153 10.81 -10.02 -12.38
N LYS A 154 10.18 -10.23 -13.55
CA LYS A 154 10.90 -10.32 -14.84
C LYS A 154 11.70 -9.06 -15.16
N LYS A 155 11.15 -7.87 -14.86
CA LYS A 155 11.88 -6.60 -15.01
C LYS A 155 13.10 -6.55 -14.08
N MET A 156 12.96 -6.95 -12.81
CA MET A 156 14.09 -6.98 -11.88
C MET A 156 15.18 -7.95 -12.33
N GLU A 157 14.80 -9.15 -12.79
CA GLU A 157 15.72 -10.15 -13.38
C GLU A 157 16.43 -9.59 -14.63
N THR A 158 15.69 -8.85 -15.47
CA THR A 158 16.25 -8.22 -16.68
C THR A 158 17.29 -7.16 -16.33
N LEU A 159 17.02 -6.31 -15.32
CA LEU A 159 17.98 -5.32 -14.84
C LEU A 159 19.27 -6.01 -14.37
N LEU A 160 19.15 -7.05 -13.55
CA LEU A 160 20.29 -7.83 -13.05
C LEU A 160 21.13 -8.41 -14.20
N LEU A 161 20.48 -9.10 -15.13
CA LEU A 161 21.17 -9.75 -16.25
C LEU A 161 21.84 -8.74 -17.19
N ARG A 162 21.22 -7.58 -17.40
CA ARG A 162 21.80 -6.48 -18.19
C ARG A 162 23.11 -5.99 -17.59
N GLU A 163 23.12 -5.69 -16.29
CA GLU A 163 24.34 -5.20 -15.62
C GLU A 163 25.44 -6.26 -15.58
N ALA A 164 25.07 -7.52 -15.31
CA ALA A 164 26.01 -8.64 -15.35
C ALA A 164 26.61 -8.88 -16.75
N GLY A 165 25.81 -8.67 -17.80
CA GLY A 165 26.23 -8.79 -19.21
C GLY A 165 27.13 -7.63 -19.66
N ALA A 166 26.78 -6.38 -19.34
CA ALA A 166 27.56 -5.19 -19.69
C ALA A 166 29.00 -5.26 -19.17
N LYS A 167 29.18 -5.77 -17.94
CA LYS A 167 30.52 -6.00 -17.35
C LYS A 167 31.33 -7.06 -18.09
N ARG A 168 30.67 -8.09 -18.65
CA ARG A 168 31.38 -9.11 -19.44
C ARG A 168 31.87 -8.58 -20.77
N SER A 169 31.08 -7.74 -21.44
CA SER A 169 31.50 -7.11 -22.70
C SER A 169 32.72 -6.22 -22.51
N TYR A 170 32.87 -5.60 -21.33
CA TYR A 170 34.06 -4.83 -20.97
C TYR A 170 35.30 -5.72 -20.68
N ILE A 171 35.11 -6.90 -20.10
CA ILE A 171 36.21 -7.76 -19.61
C ILE A 171 36.64 -8.82 -20.63
N ARG A 172 35.78 -9.22 -21.58
CA ARG A 172 35.93 -10.52 -22.28
C ARG A 172 35.99 -10.41 -23.80
N GLY A 173 37.18 -10.04 -24.27
CA GLY A 173 37.73 -10.52 -25.55
C GLY A 173 38.24 -11.97 -25.52
N ARG A 174 37.80 -12.83 -24.58
CA ARG A 174 38.33 -14.21 -24.48
C ARG A 174 37.35 -15.24 -23.90
N ALA A 175 36.91 -16.12 -24.80
CA ALA A 175 36.53 -17.53 -24.63
C ALA A 175 35.41 -17.92 -23.64
N GLY A 176 34.53 -18.77 -24.16
CA GLY A 176 33.27 -19.20 -23.56
C GLY A 176 33.40 -20.09 -22.33
N SER A 177 32.45 -19.92 -21.42
CA SER A 177 32.11 -20.89 -20.39
C SER A 177 30.60 -20.82 -20.15
N ALA A 178 30.01 -21.97 -19.79
CA ALA A 178 28.59 -22.24 -19.56
C ALA A 178 27.77 -21.05 -19.01
N SER A 179 26.54 -20.89 -19.51
CA SER A 179 25.63 -19.74 -19.30
C SER A 179 25.54 -19.31 -17.83
N PRO A 180 26.35 -18.31 -17.40
CA PRO A 180 26.44 -17.93 -16.00
C PRO A 180 25.23 -17.09 -15.54
N SER A 181 24.19 -16.99 -16.37
CA SER A 181 22.91 -16.38 -16.01
C SER A 181 22.11 -17.26 -15.04
N LYS A 182 22.24 -18.60 -15.11
CA LYS A 182 21.44 -19.51 -14.26
C LYS A 182 21.82 -19.44 -12.79
N ASP A 183 23.11 -19.54 -12.45
CA ASP A 183 23.58 -19.43 -11.05
C ASP A 183 23.27 -18.06 -10.45
N LEU A 184 23.45 -16.99 -11.25
CA LEU A 184 23.14 -15.63 -10.83
C LEU A 184 21.64 -15.45 -10.52
N LEU A 185 20.77 -15.95 -11.41
CA LEU A 185 19.33 -15.90 -11.18
C LEU A 185 18.91 -16.72 -9.96
N GLN A 186 19.52 -17.89 -9.74
CA GLN A 186 19.23 -18.70 -8.55
C GLN A 186 19.56 -17.97 -7.25
N ARG A 187 20.72 -17.30 -7.18
CA ARG A 187 21.11 -16.48 -6.01
C ARG A 187 20.17 -15.29 -5.84
N PHE A 188 19.81 -14.64 -6.94
CA PHE A 188 18.85 -13.54 -6.95
C PHE A 188 17.47 -13.96 -6.45
N HIS A 189 16.97 -15.14 -6.83
CA HIS A 189 15.71 -15.68 -6.33
C HIS A 189 15.75 -15.89 -4.81
N GLY A 190 16.88 -16.31 -4.25
CA GLY A 190 17.05 -16.36 -2.80
C GLY A 190 16.95 -14.98 -2.11
N LEU A 191 17.33 -13.89 -2.80
CA LEU A 191 17.14 -12.53 -2.30
C LEU A 191 15.67 -12.07 -2.40
N ILE A 192 14.94 -12.54 -3.41
CA ILE A 192 13.51 -12.23 -3.58
C ILE A 192 12.69 -12.74 -2.38
N ASP A 193 12.99 -13.94 -1.87
CA ASP A 193 12.29 -14.48 -0.69
C ASP A 193 12.52 -13.62 0.57
N ALA A 194 13.66 -12.93 0.64
CA ALA A 194 13.98 -12.03 1.75
C ALA A 194 13.19 -10.71 1.72
N ILE A 195 12.63 -10.30 0.57
CA ILE A 195 11.88 -9.04 0.40
C ILE A 195 10.68 -8.97 1.35
N LEU A 196 9.93 -10.06 1.51
CA LEU A 196 8.74 -10.08 2.38
C LEU A 196 9.10 -9.94 3.85
N LYS A 197 10.21 -10.56 4.25
CA LYS A 197 10.75 -10.42 5.60
C LYS A 197 11.23 -8.99 5.84
N ALA A 198 11.96 -8.42 4.88
CA ALA A 198 12.42 -7.04 4.94
C ALA A 198 11.24 -6.06 5.06
N PHE A 199 10.14 -6.28 4.34
CA PHE A 199 8.94 -5.43 4.46
C PHE A 199 8.36 -5.43 5.89
N THR A 200 8.31 -6.61 6.51
CA THR A 200 7.83 -6.74 7.90
C THR A 200 8.78 -6.03 8.87
N ILE A 201 10.10 -6.20 8.69
CA ILE A 201 11.13 -5.55 9.51
C ILE A 201 11.08 -4.03 9.35
N ALA A 202 10.88 -3.53 8.13
CA ALA A 202 10.81 -2.10 7.86
C ALA A 202 9.67 -1.45 8.66
N CYS A 203 8.49 -2.08 8.71
CA CYS A 203 7.40 -1.61 9.57
C CYS A 203 7.75 -1.67 11.06
N GLN A 204 8.40 -2.74 11.54
CA GLN A 204 8.84 -2.85 12.95
C GLN A 204 9.86 -1.79 13.34
N ASN A 205 10.64 -1.29 12.38
CA ASN A 205 11.62 -0.23 12.57
C ASN A 205 11.02 1.18 12.39
N GLY A 206 9.70 1.32 12.44
CA GLY A 206 9.00 2.60 12.38
C GLY A 206 8.76 3.16 10.98
N SER A 207 9.08 2.41 9.90
CA SER A 207 8.70 2.86 8.55
C SER A 207 7.17 2.88 8.34
N CYS A 208 6.40 2.34 9.29
CA CYS A 208 4.94 2.25 9.26
C CYS A 208 4.24 3.14 10.31
N ASP A 209 4.98 4.05 10.96
CA ASP A 209 4.48 4.93 12.00
C ASP A 209 3.80 6.17 11.39
N TRP A 210 2.58 5.99 10.88
CA TRP A 210 1.81 7.06 10.20
C TRP A 210 0.50 7.39 10.91
N GLU A 211 0.27 6.83 12.10
CA GLU A 211 -1.05 6.88 12.75
C GLU A 211 -1.54 8.31 12.95
N THR A 212 -0.70 9.16 13.50
CA THR A 212 -1.06 10.54 13.82
C THR A 212 -1.39 11.33 12.55
N GLU A 213 -0.50 11.28 11.56
CA GLU A 213 -0.62 11.99 10.29
C GLU A 213 -1.83 11.47 9.50
N MET A 214 -2.02 10.15 9.46
CA MET A 214 -3.10 9.54 8.71
C MET A 214 -4.46 9.81 9.36
N LYS A 215 -4.57 9.74 10.70
CA LYS A 215 -5.80 10.14 11.40
C LYS A 215 -6.11 11.61 11.17
N SER A 216 -5.10 12.49 11.23
CA SER A 216 -5.27 13.92 10.95
C SER A 216 -5.75 14.17 9.52
N TYR A 217 -5.20 13.44 8.54
CA TYR A 217 -5.58 13.57 7.14
C TYR A 217 -7.02 13.08 6.89
N ILE A 218 -7.39 11.91 7.44
CA ILE A 218 -8.74 11.37 7.36
C ILE A 218 -9.78 12.40 7.84
N LEU A 219 -9.50 13.10 8.95
CA LEU A 219 -10.42 14.10 9.53
C LEU A 219 -10.52 15.40 8.72
N THR A 220 -9.77 15.56 7.63
CA THR A 220 -9.95 16.69 6.69
C THR A 220 -11.12 16.49 5.74
N PHE A 221 -11.61 15.26 5.60
CA PHE A 221 -12.77 14.95 4.79
C PHE A 221 -14.08 15.25 5.55
N PRO A 222 -15.12 15.73 4.84
CA PRO A 222 -16.41 16.09 5.44
C PRO A 222 -17.21 14.88 5.96
#